data_AF-A0A7C7KTW6-F1
#
_entry.id   AF-A0A7C7KTW6-F1
#
_cell.length_a   1.000
_cell.length_b   1.000
_cell.length_c   1.000
_cell.angle_alpha   90.00
_cell.angle_beta   90.00
_cell.angle_gamma   90.00
#
_symmetry.space_group_name_H-M   'P 1'
#
loop_
_entity.id
_entity.type
_entity.pdbx_description
1 polymer ?
#
loop_
_entity_poly.entity_id
_entity_poly.type
_entity_poly.pdbx_seq_one_letter_code
_entity_poly.pdbx_strand_id
1 'polypeptide(L)'
;MRAKVESFEIDHDKLMPPYIRVSKKIKTPKGDDITCYDLRFTYPNLEFISQKGIHSLEHILAYRLREHYDKPIIDISPMGCRTGFYISVIGKEDLKG
;
A
#
# COMPACT_ATOMS: atom_id res chain seq x y z
N MET A 1 16.66 -4.92 19.33
CA MET A 1 16.11 -5.57 18.12
C MET A 1 15.78 -4.47 17.11
N ARG A 2 16.37 -4.47 15.91
CA ARG A 2 16.08 -3.45 14.89
C ARG A 2 14.86 -3.93 14.12
N ALA A 3 13.75 -3.19 14.17
CA ALA A 3 12.58 -3.51 13.35
C ALA A 3 12.98 -3.36 11.88
N LYS A 4 12.91 -4.45 11.11
CA LYS A 4 13.06 -4.39 9.65
C LYS A 4 11.74 -3.91 9.05
N VAL A 5 11.76 -2.70 8.53
CA VAL A 5 10.65 -2.10 7.79
C VAL A 5 11.01 -2.19 6.32
N GLU A 6 10.24 -2.94 5.52
CA GLU A 6 10.55 -3.22 4.11
C GLU A 6 10.71 -1.95 3.29
N SER A 7 9.93 -0.90 3.59
CA SER A 7 10.06 0.39 2.90
C SER A 7 11.44 1.02 3.04
N PHE A 8 12.20 0.72 4.09
CA PHE A 8 13.53 1.30 4.31
C PHE A 8 14.64 0.55 3.54
N GLU A 9 14.35 -0.62 2.99
CA GLU A 9 15.30 -1.44 2.22
C GLU A 9 15.17 -1.20 0.70
N ILE A 10 14.24 -0.34 0.26
CA ILE A 10 14.01 0.01 -1.15
C ILE A 10 14.76 1.28 -1.53
N ASP A 11 15.38 1.25 -2.72
CA ASP A 11 15.92 2.44 -3.37
C ASP A 11 14.78 3.28 -3.99
N HIS A 12 14.44 4.38 -3.33
CA HIS A 12 13.32 5.23 -3.71
C HIS A 12 13.57 6.03 -5.00
N ASP A 13 14.83 6.22 -5.40
CA ASP A 13 15.19 6.98 -6.60
C ASP A 13 14.96 6.16 -7.89
N LYS A 14 14.79 4.84 -7.75
CA LYS A 14 14.49 3.92 -8.86
C LYS A 14 13.00 3.63 -9.05
N LEU A 15 12.15 4.23 -8.22
CA LEU A 15 10.71 4.01 -8.26
C LEU A 15 10.07 4.84 -9.38
N MET A 16 9.21 4.20 -10.18
CA MET A 16 8.52 4.82 -11.34
C MET A 16 7.00 4.83 -11.14
N PRO A 17 6.45 5.71 -10.28
CA PRO A 17 5.01 5.85 -10.11
C PRO A 17 4.29 6.42 -11.35
N PRO A 18 2.98 6.16 -11.51
CA PRO A 18 2.14 5.42 -10.56
C PRO A 18 2.31 3.90 -10.70
N TYR A 19 2.32 3.17 -9.57
CA TYR A 19 2.39 1.71 -9.57
C TYR A 19 1.67 1.08 -8.37
N ILE A 20 1.39 -0.23 -8.50
CA ILE A 20 0.99 -1.12 -7.40
C ILE A 20 2.05 -2.20 -7.26
N ARG A 21 2.61 -2.37 -6.07
CA ARG A 21 3.66 -3.36 -5.79
C ARG A 21 3.31 -4.16 -4.54
N VAL A 22 3.55 -5.47 -4.55
CA VAL A 22 3.51 -6.25 -3.30
C VAL A 22 4.69 -5.85 -2.42
N SER A 23 4.41 -5.18 -1.30
CA SER A 23 5.44 -4.77 -0.33
C SER A 23 5.74 -5.89 0.67
N LYS A 24 4.73 -6.69 1.03
CA LYS A 24 4.89 -7.76 2.01
C LYS A 24 3.89 -8.88 1.80
N LYS A 25 4.35 -10.13 1.97
CA LYS A 25 3.48 -11.30 2.15
C LYS A 25 3.70 -11.83 3.57
N ILE A 26 2.64 -11.99 4.34
CA ILE A 26 2.68 -12.47 5.73
C ILE A 26 1.83 -13.73 5.81
N LYS A 27 2.33 -14.74 6.53
CA LYS A 27 1.52 -15.89 6.94
C LYS A 27 1.17 -15.76 8.42
N THR A 28 -0.11 -15.86 8.77
CA THR A 28 -0.53 -15.87 10.17
C THR A 28 -0.08 -17.17 10.84
N PRO A 29 0.03 -17.23 12.18
CA PRO A 29 0.36 -18.47 12.88
C PRO A 29 -0.61 -19.63 12.59
N LYS A 30 -1.84 -19.34 12.16
CA LYS A 30 -2.87 -20.33 11.80
C LYS A 30 -2.94 -20.64 10.30
N GLY A 31 -2.06 -20.04 9.48
CA GLY A 31 -1.88 -20.39 8.08
C GLY A 31 -2.50 -19.43 7.07
N ASP A 32 -3.29 -18.45 7.50
CA ASP A 32 -3.88 -17.44 6.60
C ASP A 32 -2.79 -16.60 5.93
N ASP A 33 -3.03 -16.18 4.69
CA ASP A 33 -2.14 -15.28 3.97
C ASP A 33 -2.66 -13.84 4.08
N ILE A 34 -1.76 -12.90 4.34
CA ILE A 34 -2.00 -11.46 4.27
C ILE A 34 -1.04 -10.88 3.25
N THR A 35 -1.58 -10.16 2.27
CA THR A 35 -0.78 -9.44 1.28
C THR A 35 -0.88 -7.94 1.54
N CYS A 36 0.26 -7.27 1.62
CA CYS A 36 0.36 -5.82 1.73
C CYS A 36 0.86 -5.24 0.40
N TYR A 37 0.23 -4.16 -0.04
CA TYR A 37 0.58 -3.44 -1.27
C TYR A 37 1.04 -2.03 -0.97
N ASP A 38 2.03 -1.60 -1.73
CA ASP A 38 2.44 -0.21 -1.92
C ASP A 38 1.75 0.33 -3.16
N LEU A 39 0.78 1.24 -2.97
CA LEU A 39 0.15 2.02 -4.02
C LEU A 39 0.84 3.37 -4.08
N ARG A 40 1.75 3.55 -5.04
CA ARG A 40 2.52 4.77 -5.20
C ARG A 40 1.88 5.66 -6.26
N PHE A 41 1.58 6.90 -5.87
CA PHE A 41 0.94 7.88 -6.74
C PHE A 41 1.93 8.90 -7.31
N THR A 42 2.90 9.33 -6.50
CA THR A 42 3.84 10.40 -6.87
C THR A 42 5.29 9.97 -6.67
N TYR A 43 6.20 10.61 -7.41
CA TYR A 43 7.64 10.37 -7.30
C TYR A 43 8.14 10.73 -5.91
N PRO A 44 8.80 9.79 -5.19
CA PRO A 44 9.45 10.10 -3.92
C PRO A 44 10.41 11.28 -4.06
N ASN A 45 10.47 12.13 -3.04
CA ASN A 45 11.37 13.30 -2.96
C ASN A 45 11.17 14.38 -4.02
N LEU A 46 10.25 14.22 -4.98
CA LEU A 46 9.95 15.21 -6.02
C LEU A 46 8.54 15.81 -5.85
N GLU A 47 7.56 14.97 -5.54
CA GLU A 47 6.16 15.35 -5.48
C GLU A 47 5.44 14.74 -4.28
N PHE A 48 4.41 15.40 -3.79
CA PHE A 48 3.57 14.88 -2.71
C PHE A 48 2.11 15.29 -2.90
N ILE A 49 1.21 14.46 -2.37
CA ILE A 49 -0.22 14.76 -2.31
C ILE A 49 -0.47 15.72 -1.13
N SER A 50 -1.26 16.77 -1.36
CA SER A 50 -1.62 17.70 -0.29
C SER A 50 -2.34 16.99 0.87
N GLN A 51 -2.22 17.50 2.09
CA GLN A 51 -2.86 16.91 3.28
C GLN A 51 -4.38 16.75 3.10
N LYS A 52 -5.04 17.75 2.53
CA LYS A 52 -6.49 17.69 2.26
C LYS A 52 -6.79 16.63 1.20
N GLY A 53 -6.01 16.60 0.12
CA GLY A 53 -6.18 15.63 -0.96
C GLY A 53 -5.99 14.18 -0.51
N ILE A 54 -4.94 13.90 0.25
CA ILE A 54 -4.64 12.52 0.68
C ILE A 54 -5.67 12.01 1.69
N HIS A 55 -6.17 12.85 2.59
CA HIS A 55 -7.23 12.49 3.53
C HIS A 55 -8.57 12.26 2.81
N SER A 56 -8.94 13.11 1.85
CA SER A 56 -10.13 12.86 1.04
C SER A 56 -10.01 11.58 0.21
N LEU A 57 -8.82 11.31 -0.36
CA LEU A 57 -8.55 10.06 -1.08
C LEU A 57 -8.61 8.84 -0.17
N GLU A 58 -8.12 8.92 1.08
CA GLU A 58 -8.24 7.85 2.06
C GLU A 58 -9.70 7.41 2.25
N HIS A 59 -10.61 8.37 2.49
CA HIS A 59 -12.04 8.08 2.64
C HIS A 59 -12.66 7.47 1.37
N ILE A 60 -12.33 8.03 0.19
CA ILE A 60 -12.84 7.53 -1.09
C ILE A 60 -12.34 6.11 -1.35
N LEU A 61 -11.04 5.85 -1.17
CA LEU A 61 -10.43 4.53 -1.38
C LEU A 61 -10.99 3.51 -0.39
N ALA A 62 -11.12 3.87 0.89
CA ALA A 62 -11.66 2.98 1.92
C ALA A 62 -13.09 2.52 1.60
N TYR A 63 -13.92 3.39 1.03
CA TYR A 63 -15.27 3.05 0.59
C TYR A 63 -15.25 2.27 -0.72
N ARG A 64 -14.65 2.84 -1.77
CA ARG A 64 -14.73 2.29 -3.13
C ARG A 64 -14.03 0.95 -3.27
N LEU A 65 -12.85 0.76 -2.67
CA LEU A 65 -12.15 -0.52 -2.81
C LEU A 65 -12.93 -1.67 -2.18
N ARG A 66 -13.68 -1.42 -1.10
CA ARG A 66 -14.54 -2.45 -0.50
C ARG A 66 -15.78 -2.78 -1.33
N GLU A 67 -16.21 -1.87 -2.22
CA GLU A 67 -17.30 -2.14 -3.17
C GLU A 67 -16.83 -2.96 -4.38
N HIS A 68 -15.58 -2.81 -4.81
CA HIS A 68 -15.08 -3.33 -6.09
C HIS A 68 -14.06 -4.47 -5.97
N TYR A 69 -13.59 -4.79 -4.76
CA TYR A 69 -12.59 -5.82 -4.54
C TYR A 69 -13.18 -7.00 -3.78
N ASP A 70 -13.14 -8.18 -4.40
CA ASP A 70 -13.82 -9.38 -3.90
C ASP A 70 -13.24 -9.95 -2.60
N LYS A 71 -11.98 -9.62 -2.29
CA LYS A 71 -11.29 -10.16 -1.09
C LYS A 71 -11.44 -9.21 0.11
N PRO A 72 -11.46 -9.74 1.34
CA PRO A 72 -11.51 -8.91 2.54
C PRO A 72 -10.32 -7.94 2.63
N ILE A 73 -10.62 -6.64 2.61
CA ILE A 73 -9.65 -5.58 2.86
C ILE A 73 -9.57 -5.34 4.37
N ILE A 74 -8.38 -5.51 4.93
CA ILE A 74 -8.08 -5.26 6.34
C ILE A 74 -7.98 -3.76 6.56
N ASP A 75 -7.11 -3.09 5.81
CA ASP A 75 -6.79 -1.68 6.01
C ASP A 75 -6.33 -0.98 4.71
N ILE A 76 -6.59 0.32 4.62
CA ILE A 76 -6.05 1.24 3.62
C ILE A 76 -5.60 2.50 4.38
N SER A 77 -4.30 2.74 4.42
CA SER A 77 -3.71 3.84 5.20
C SER A 77 -2.78 4.72 4.34
N PRO A 78 -2.82 6.06 4.47
CA PRO A 78 -1.91 6.95 3.78
C PRO A 78 -0.49 6.80 4.34
N MET A 79 0.51 6.90 3.45
CA MET A 79 1.89 6.96 3.88
C MET A 79 2.22 8.34 4.46
N GLY A 80 3.02 8.38 5.53
CA GLY A 80 3.44 9.64 6.15
C GLY A 80 4.23 10.57 5.22
N CYS A 81 4.93 10.03 4.22
CA CYS A 81 5.59 10.82 3.17
C CYS A 81 4.64 11.41 2.13
N ARG A 82 3.34 11.06 2.17
CA ARG A 82 2.25 11.55 1.31
C ARG A 82 2.45 11.30 -0.19
N THR A 83 3.17 10.24 -0.55
CA THR A 83 3.39 9.83 -1.94
C THR A 83 2.53 8.64 -2.37
N GLY A 84 1.74 8.07 -1.45
CA GLY A 84 0.95 6.88 -1.71
C GLY A 84 0.24 6.32 -0.48
N PHE A 85 -0.24 5.09 -0.61
CA PHE A 85 -1.02 4.36 0.40
C PHE A 85 -0.49 2.94 0.58
N TYR A 86 -0.64 2.41 1.79
CA TYR A 86 -0.56 0.97 2.02
C TYR A 86 -1.95 0.35 2.04
N ILE A 87 -2.08 -0.81 1.42
CA ILE A 87 -3.30 -1.63 1.50
C ILE A 87 -2.91 -2.99 2.05
N SER A 88 -3.71 -3.54 2.98
CA SER A 88 -3.57 -4.93 3.43
C SER A 88 -4.85 -5.71 3.20
N VAL A 89 -4.71 -6.93 2.66
CA VAL A 89 -5.84 -7.79 2.29
C VAL A 89 -5.60 -9.21 2.79
N ILE A 90 -6.69 -9.93 3.08
CA ILE A 90 -6.63 -11.36 3.33
C ILE A 90 -6.58 -12.10 1.99
N GLY A 91 -5.65 -13.04 1.89
CA GLY A 91 -5.45 -13.91 0.75
C GLY A 91 -4.12 -13.66 0.02
N LYS A 92 -3.81 -14.59 -0.88
CA LYS A 92 -2.69 -14.47 -1.81
C LYS A 92 -3.13 -13.62 -2.99
N GLU A 93 -2.30 -12.66 -3.38
CA GLU A 93 -2.26 -12.25 -4.78
C GLU A 93 -0.93 -12.56 -5.43
N ASP A 94 -1.06 -13.01 -6.66
CA ASP A 94 -0.12 -12.68 -7.71
C ASP A 94 -0.76 -11.55 -8.49
N LEU A 95 -0.26 -10.33 -8.28
CA LEU A 95 -0.46 -9.25 -9.24
C LEU A 95 0.14 -9.76 -10.55
N LYS A 96 -0.69 -10.31 -11.43
CA LYS A 96 -0.31 -10.55 -12.81
C LYS A 96 -0.24 -9.17 -13.47
N GLY A 97 0.97 -8.62 -13.51
CA GLY A 97 1.29 -7.52 -14.41
C GLY A 97 1.13 -7.96 -15.86
#